data_AF-V5U327-F1
#
_entry.id   AF-V5U327-F1
#
_cell.length_a   1.000
_cell.length_b   1.000
_cell.length_c   1.000
_cell.angle_alpha   90.00
_cell.angle_beta   90.00
_cell.angle_gamma   90.00
#
_symmetry.space_group_name_H-M   'P 1'
#
loop_
_entity.id
_entity.type
_entity.pdbx_description
1 polymer ?
#
loop_
_entity_poly.entity_id
_entity_poly.type
_entity_poly.pdbx_seq_one_letter_code
_entity_poly.pdbx_strand_id
1 'polypeptide(L)' 'MVMNGSASHGTLLGVVVATAVVQILVHLVCFLHMNASSEERWNLVAFVFTLLIIAIVVVGSIWIMWNLNYNMMVH' A
#
# COMPACT_ATOMS: atom_id res chain seq x y z
N MET A 1 -9.66 4.14 19.22
CA MET A 1 -8.87 2.88 19.22
C MET A 1 -7.38 3.15 19.26
N VAL A 2 -6.79 3.85 18.26
CA VAL A 2 -5.36 4.22 18.28
C VAL A 2 -5.02 5.12 19.48
N MET A 3 -5.70 6.26 19.61
CA MET A 3 -5.37 7.28 20.63
C MET A 3 -5.78 6.88 22.05
N ASN A 4 -6.81 6.03 22.20
CA ASN A 4 -7.30 5.58 23.51
C ASN A 4 -6.70 4.23 23.95
N GLY A 5 -5.76 3.64 23.19
CA GLY A 5 -5.07 2.39 23.54
C GLY A 5 -5.97 1.16 23.73
N SER A 6 -7.19 1.18 23.19
CA SER A 6 -8.25 0.24 23.57
C SER A 6 -8.20 -1.13 22.88
N ALA A 7 -7.27 -1.35 21.94
CA ALA A 7 -7.20 -2.55 21.10
C ALA A 7 -5.77 -3.10 21.02
N SER A 8 -5.64 -4.40 20.74
CA SER A 8 -4.33 -5.03 20.56
C SER A 8 -3.57 -4.44 19.36
N HIS A 9 -2.23 -4.41 19.42
CA HIS A 9 -1.38 -3.88 18.34
C HIS A 9 -1.67 -4.54 16.99
N GLY A 10 -1.86 -5.86 16.96
CA GLY A 10 -2.17 -6.59 15.73
C GLY A 10 -3.52 -6.19 15.13
N THR A 11 -4.55 -6.06 15.97
CA THR A 11 -5.87 -5.58 15.53
C THR A 11 -5.80 -4.15 15.01
N LEU A 12 -5.06 -3.28 15.70
CA LEU A 12 -4.88 -1.88 15.33
C LEU A 12 -4.24 -1.73 13.94
N LEU A 13 -3.13 -2.43 13.73
CA LEU A 13 -2.39 -2.38 12.48
C LEU A 13 -3.23 -2.93 11.33
N GLY A 14 -3.95 -4.03 11.56
CA GLY A 14 -4.87 -4.60 10.57
C GLY A 14 -6.00 -3.63 10.17
N VAL A 15 -6.67 -3.01 11.14
CA VAL A 15 -7.78 -2.07 10.87
C VAL A 15 -7.27 -0.82 10.16
N VAL A 16 -6.14 -0.25 10.59
CA VAL A 16 -5.58 0.96 9.96
C VAL A 16 -5.16 0.68 8.52
N VAL A 17 -4.47 -0.42 8.25
CA VAL A 17 -4.06 -0.78 6.88
C VAL A 17 -5.29 -1.05 6.01
N ALA A 18 -6.27 -1.81 6.50
CA ALA A 18 -7.49 -2.09 5.74
C ALA A 18 -8.26 -0.82 5.40
N THR A 19 -8.47 0.06 6.39
CA THR A 19 -9.18 1.33 6.17
C THR A 19 -8.38 2.27 5.26
N ALA A 20 -7.05 2.28 5.31
CA ALA A 20 -6.21 3.04 4.39
C ALA A 20 -6.36 2.56 2.93
N VAL A 21 -6.36 1.25 2.69
CA VAL A 21 -6.58 0.69 1.34
C VAL A 21 -7.97 1.06 0.82
N VAL A 22 -9.00 0.93 1.65
CA VAL A 22 -10.37 1.35 1.28
C VAL A 22 -10.41 2.83 0.95
N GLN A 23 -9.72 3.68 1.72
CA GLN A 23 -9.66 5.12 1.45
C GLN A 23 -9.08 5.41 0.07
N ILE A 24 -7.93 4.78 -0.28
CA ILE A 24 -7.30 4.94 -1.59
C ILE A 24 -8.30 4.60 -2.70
N LEU A 25 -9.02 3.49 -2.58
CA LEU A 25 -10.04 3.09 -3.56
C LEU A 25 -11.17 4.12 -3.68
N VAL A 26 -11.70 4.62 -2.56
CA VAL A 26 -12.75 5.64 -2.55
C VAL A 26 -12.27 6.94 -3.22
N HIS A 27 -11.03 7.35 -2.97
CA HIS A 27 -10.46 8.56 -3.59
C HIS A 27 -10.33 8.39 -5.11
N LEU A 28 -9.88 7.22 -5.57
CA LEU A 28 -9.74 6.92 -7.00
C LEU A 28 -11.09 6.88 -7.73
N VAL A 29 -12.15 6.37 -7.08
CA VAL A 29 -13.47 6.24 -7.71
C VAL A 29 -14.30 7.53 -7.57
N CYS A 30 -14.42 8.09 -6.37
CA CYS A 30 -15.31 9.23 -6.11
C CYS A 30 -14.68 10.59 -6.43
N PHE A 31 -13.38 10.79 -6.22
CA PHE A 31 -12.71 12.08 -6.43
C PHE A 31 -12.03 12.15 -7.79
N LEU A 32 -11.23 11.14 -8.13
CA LEU A 32 -10.55 11.10 -9.43
C LEU A 32 -11.49 10.70 -10.58
N HIS A 33 -12.74 10.33 -10.27
CA HIS A 33 -13.76 9.86 -11.21
C HIS A 33 -13.17 9.02 -12.33
N MET A 34 -12.32 8.06 -11.96
CA MET A 34 -11.66 7.21 -12.94
C MET A 34 -12.73 6.33 -13.56
N ASN A 35 -13.19 6.70 -14.76
CA ASN A 35 -14.34 6.06 -15.37
C ASN A 35 -13.85 4.81 -16.10
N ALA A 36 -14.52 3.68 -15.93
CA ALA A 36 -14.15 2.44 -16.63
C ALA A 36 -14.64 2.44 -18.10
N SER A 37 -14.68 3.62 -18.73
CA SER A 37 -15.03 3.80 -20.14
C SER A 37 -13.89 3.28 -21.02
N SER A 38 -14.22 2.83 -22.24
CA SER A 38 -13.26 2.15 -23.14
C SER A 38 -11.99 2.96 -23.43
N GLU A 39 -12.05 4.29 -23.41
CA GLU A 39 -10.89 5.18 -23.60
C GLU A 39 -10.03 5.33 -22.33
N GLU A 40 -10.62 5.24 -21.15
CA GLU A 40 -9.94 5.35 -19.85
C GLU A 40 -9.41 4.01 -19.31
N ARG A 41 -9.72 2.88 -19.95
CA ARG A 41 -9.13 1.56 -19.60
C ARG A 41 -7.60 1.57 -19.67
N TRP A 42 -7.02 2.33 -20.58
CA TRP A 42 -5.57 2.50 -20.67
C TRP A 42 -5.00 3.26 -19.47
N ASN A 43 -5.74 4.23 -18.94
CA ASN A 43 -5.37 4.95 -17.71
C ASN A 43 -5.42 4.04 -16.48
N LEU A 44 -6.44 3.18 -16.39
CA LEU A 44 -6.53 2.14 -15.36
C LEU A 44 -5.34 1.17 -15.40
N VAL A 45 -4.97 0.70 -16.60
CA VAL A 45 -3.80 -0.19 -16.78
C VAL A 45 -2.50 0.51 -16.37
N ALA A 46 -2.28 1.76 -16.78
CA ALA A 46 -1.12 2.55 -16.39
C ALA A 46 -1.06 2.80 -14.87
N PHE A 47 -2.21 3.03 -14.24
CA PHE A 47 -2.31 3.21 -12.80
C PHE A 47 -1.95 1.94 -12.04
N VAL A 48 -2.53 0.80 -12.41
CA VAL A 48 -2.22 -0.51 -11.78
C VAL A 48 -0.75 -0.87 -11.99
N PHE A 49 -0.19 -0.60 -13.16
CA PHE A 49 1.22 -0.81 -13.44
C PHE A 49 2.13 0.05 -12.53
N THR A 50 1.78 1.32 -12.34
CA THR A 50 2.49 2.20 -11.41
C THR A 50 2.43 1.66 -9.97
N LEU A 51 1.25 1.21 -9.52
CA LEU A 51 1.07 0.65 -8.19
C LEU A 51 1.89 -0.64 -8.01
N LEU A 52 1.95 -1.50 -9.04
CA LEU A 52 2.78 -2.70 -9.05
C LEU A 52 4.27 -2.36 -8.95
N ILE A 53 4.76 -1.36 -9.68
CA ILE A 53 6.17 -0.91 -9.57
C ILE A 53 6.44 -0.43 -8.14
N ILE A 54 5.57 0.41 -7.58
CA ILE A 54 5.72 0.92 -6.21
C ILE A 54 5.77 -0.26 -5.22
N ALA A 55 4.89 -1.26 -5.37
CA ALA A 55 4.88 -2.44 -4.51
C ALA A 55 6.20 -3.22 -4.59
N ILE A 56 6.73 -3.45 -5.81
CA ILE A 56 8.02 -4.14 -6.00
C ILE A 56 9.15 -3.35 -5.37
N VAL A 57 9.22 -2.04 -5.58
CA VAL A 57 10.30 -1.20 -5.04
C VAL A 57 10.22 -1.15 -3.51
N VAL A 58 9.06 -0.91 -2.92
CA VAL A 58 8.92 -0.80 -1.46
C VAL A 58 9.22 -2.15 -0.78
N VAL A 59 8.59 -3.23 -1.24
CA VAL A 59 8.80 -4.57 -0.66
C VAL A 59 10.25 -5.02 -0.89
N GLY A 60 10.78 -4.82 -2.10
CA GLY A 60 12.15 -5.15 -2.45
C GLY A 60 13.17 -4.36 -1.63
N SER A 61 12.99 -3.04 -1.47
CA SER A 61 13.88 -2.21 -0.66
C SER A 61 13.87 -2.61 0.81
N ILE A 62 12.70 -2.85 1.40
CA ILE A 62 12.58 -3.32 2.80
C ILE A 62 13.28 -4.67 2.94
N TRP A 63 13.03 -5.60 2.01
CA TRP A 63 13.66 -6.93 2.02
C TRP A 63 15.18 -6.86 1.92
N ILE A 64 15.68 -6.11 0.93
CA ILE A 64 17.12 -5.95 0.69
C ILE A 64 17.79 -5.32 1.90
N MET A 65 17.24 -4.23 2.45
CA MET A 65 17.81 -3.58 3.63
C MET A 65 17.79 -4.50 4.85
N TRP A 66 16.72 -5.26 5.06
CA TRP A 66 16.66 -6.21 6.18
C TRP A 66 17.68 -7.34 6.02
N ASN A 67 17.79 -7.92 4.82
CA ASN A 67 18.76 -8.94 4.51
C ASN A 67 20.20 -8.43 4.63
N LEU A 68 20.51 -7.25 4.07
CA LEU A 68 21.83 -6.64 4.17
C LEU A 68 22.20 -6.33 5.61
N ASN A 69 21.26 -5.79 6.40
CA ASN A 69 21.48 -5.56 7.82
C ASN A 69 21.84 -6.89 8.50
N TYR A 70 21.03 -7.94 8.33
CA TYR A 70 21.33 -9.25 8.91
C TYR A 70 22.71 -9.81 8.51
N ASN A 71 23.13 -9.60 7.26
CA ASN A 71 24.43 -10.09 6.75
C ASN A 71 25.62 -9.18 7.06
N MET A 72 25.39 -7.91 7.43
CA MET A 72 26.44 -6.94 7.82
C MET A 72 26.60 -6.80 9.33
N MET A 73 25.63 -7.28 10.11
CA MET A 73 25.80 -7.53 11.54
C MET A 73 26.84 -8.64 11.69
N VAL A 74 28.06 -8.28 12.13
CA VAL A 74 29.06 -9.25 12.58
C VAL A 74 28.44 -10.08 13.71
N HIS A 75 28.41 -11.40 13.54
CA HIS A 75 28.26 -12.34 14.65
C HIS A 75 29.41 -12.16 15.65
#